data_AF-W2GU23-F1
#
_entry.id   AF-W2GU23-F1
#
_cell.length_a   1.000
_cell.length_b   1.000
_cell.length_c   1.000
_cell.angle_alpha   90.00
_cell.angle_beta   90.00
_cell.angle_gamma   90.00
#
_symmetry.space_group_name_H-M   'P 1'
#
loop_
_entity.id
_entity.type
_entity.pdbx_description
1 polymer ?
#
loop_
_entity_poly.entity_id
_entity_poly.type
_entity_poly.pdbx_seq_one_letter_code
_entity_poly.pdbx_strand_id
1 'polypeptide(L)'
;QKLAEKAAQIVELADEKEQLQVKLEELERKLCDIDTNHQTELRHEAQRLAELESTTKELQEKLLAAETASREAEQAEIAARETQEQETRLRQLAEDAADAVEVRAEKAERDLAQAQLQLNRLEEALKARGVTLDYLLKQQTPVSIASRMSSARSTKPSSTGKNAVSTATKEPVRSKKMGKSRVSVIDLKSLSRTKAGRSNNDDEE
;
A
#
# COMPACT_ATOMS: atom_id res chain seq x y z
N GLN A 1 71.86 74.03 37.56
CA GLN A 1 71.47 72.69 38.03
C GLN A 1 69.99 72.41 37.73
N LYS A 2 69.02 73.08 38.38
CA LYS A 2 67.57 72.89 38.13
C LYS A 2 67.08 72.96 36.66
N LEU A 3 67.70 73.80 35.83
CA LEU A 3 67.32 73.96 34.42
C LEU A 3 67.78 72.77 33.55
N ALA A 4 68.93 72.18 33.90
CA ALA A 4 69.45 70.98 33.24
C ALA A 4 68.66 69.72 33.65
N GLU A 5 68.25 69.63 34.93
CA GLU A 5 67.37 68.56 35.42
C GLU A 5 66.01 68.58 34.72
N LYS A 6 65.40 69.77 34.56
CA LYS A 6 64.16 69.92 33.78
C LYS A 6 64.35 69.58 32.30
N ALA A 7 65.48 69.93 31.70
CA ALA A 7 65.78 69.59 30.32
C ALA A 7 65.93 68.07 30.14
N ALA A 8 66.60 67.37 31.06
CA ALA A 8 66.69 65.91 31.06
C ALA A 8 65.30 65.26 31.19
N GLN A 9 64.47 65.76 32.10
CA GLN A 9 63.10 65.29 32.29
C GLN A 9 62.21 65.49 31.04
N ILE A 10 62.41 66.57 30.28
CA ILE A 10 61.68 66.80 29.02
C ILE A 10 62.07 65.76 27.96
N VAL A 11 63.35 65.39 27.89
CA VAL A 11 63.82 64.36 26.95
C VAL A 11 63.24 62.99 27.32
N GLU A 12 63.29 62.60 28.60
CA GLU A 12 62.70 61.34 29.07
C GLU A 12 61.20 61.27 28.76
N LEU A 13 60.44 62.34 29.03
CA LEU A 13 59.01 62.39 28.71
C LEU A 13 58.74 62.36 27.19
N ALA A 14 59.64 62.91 26.36
CA ALA A 14 59.51 62.85 24.92
C ALA A 14 59.70 61.42 24.40
N ASP A 15 60.72 60.72 24.91
CA ASP A 15 61.00 59.32 24.58
C ASP A 15 59.86 58.39 25.04
N GLU A 16 59.32 58.60 26.25
CA GLU A 16 58.16 57.86 26.75
C GLU A 16 56.92 58.09 25.88
N LYS A 17 56.66 59.34 25.47
CA LYS A 17 55.56 59.67 24.57
C LYS A 17 55.71 58.93 23.24
N GLU A 18 56.90 58.92 22.66
CA GLU A 18 57.17 58.22 21.40
C GLU A 18 56.95 56.71 21.56
N GLN A 19 57.44 56.10 22.64
CA GLN A 19 57.23 54.68 22.94
C GLN A 19 55.74 54.35 23.12
N LEU A 20 54.98 55.19 23.83
CA LEU A 20 53.55 54.99 24.00
C LEU A 20 52.80 55.15 22.69
N GLN A 21 53.21 56.08 21.83
CA GLN A 21 52.62 56.28 20.52
C GLN A 21 52.84 55.06 19.62
N VAL A 22 54.05 54.50 19.58
CA VAL A 22 54.34 53.26 18.83
C VAL A 22 53.51 52.09 19.35
N LYS A 23 53.39 51.94 20.68
CA LYS A 23 52.56 50.89 21.28
C LYS A 23 51.08 51.06 20.95
N LEU A 24 50.58 52.28 20.91
CA LEU A 24 49.21 52.58 20.54
C LEU A 24 48.95 52.20 19.07
N GLU A 25 49.83 52.60 18.15
CA GLU A 25 49.75 52.22 16.74
C GLU A 25 49.85 50.70 16.52
N GLU A 26 50.62 49.99 17.35
CA GLU A 26 50.70 48.53 17.31
C GLU A 26 49.40 47.88 17.82
N LEU A 27 48.83 48.39 18.93
CA LEU A 27 47.58 47.87 19.48
C LEU A 27 46.38 48.15 18.55
N GLU A 28 46.33 49.32 17.92
CA GLU A 28 45.30 49.66 16.92
C GLU A 28 45.36 48.70 15.73
N ARG A 29 46.56 48.40 15.22
CA ARG A 29 46.74 47.41 14.15
C ARG A 29 46.27 46.02 14.59
N LYS A 30 46.67 45.56 15.78
CA LYS A 30 46.24 44.27 16.33
C LYS A 30 44.72 44.20 16.49
N LEU A 31 44.09 45.29 16.93
CA LEU A 31 42.63 45.34 17.10
C LEU A 31 41.93 45.27 15.75
N CYS A 32 42.41 45.99 14.73
CA CYS A 32 41.89 45.88 13.37
C CYS A 32 42.06 44.45 12.80
N ASP A 33 43.20 43.81 13.03
CA ASP A 33 43.43 42.43 12.58
C ASP A 33 42.48 41.44 13.28
N ILE A 34 42.27 41.59 14.59
CA ILE A 34 41.33 40.75 15.35
C ILE A 34 39.90 40.96 14.86
N ASP A 35 39.46 42.21 14.67
CA ASP A 35 38.11 42.52 14.21
C ASP A 35 37.85 41.98 12.81
N THR A 36 38.82 42.11 11.91
CA THR A 36 38.70 41.57 10.55
C THR A 36 38.64 40.04 10.56
N ASN A 37 39.51 39.38 11.31
CA ASN A 37 39.48 37.92 11.46
C ASN A 37 38.14 37.45 12.03
N HIS A 38 37.67 38.07 13.13
CA HIS A 38 36.40 37.72 13.75
C HIS A 38 35.22 37.91 12.79
N GLN A 39 35.20 39.00 12.00
CA GLN A 39 34.16 39.22 10.99
C GLN A 39 34.21 38.16 9.88
N THR A 40 35.40 37.72 9.46
CA THR A 40 35.52 36.66 8.44
C THR A 40 35.06 35.31 8.98
N GLU A 41 35.44 34.96 10.20
CA GLU A 41 34.99 33.73 10.87
C GLU A 41 33.47 33.71 11.02
N LEU A 42 32.88 34.81 11.50
CA LEU A 42 31.44 34.92 11.65
C LEU A 42 30.70 34.75 10.32
N ARG A 43 31.25 35.28 9.21
CA ARG A 43 30.67 35.07 7.87
C ARG A 43 30.76 33.62 7.43
N HIS A 44 31.88 32.95 7.66
CA HIS A 44 32.05 31.55 7.32
C HIS A 44 31.14 30.64 8.16
N GLU A 45 30.99 30.93 9.46
CA GLU A 45 30.05 30.21 10.32
C GLU A 45 28.60 30.42 9.87
N ALA A 46 28.21 31.64 9.52
CA ALA A 46 26.88 31.93 9.00
C ALA A 46 26.60 31.17 7.69
N GLN A 47 27.58 31.10 6.77
CA GLN A 47 27.48 30.31 5.55
C GLN A 47 27.32 28.82 5.84
N ARG A 48 28.17 28.28 6.72
CA ARG A 48 28.11 26.87 7.13
C ARG A 48 26.76 26.52 7.77
N LEU A 49 26.22 27.40 8.61
CA LEU A 49 24.90 27.19 9.22
C LEU A 49 23.80 27.18 8.16
N ALA A 50 23.84 28.08 7.17
CA ALA A 50 22.87 28.10 6.08
C ALA A 50 22.90 26.81 5.24
N GLU A 51 24.09 26.27 4.95
CA GLU A 51 24.27 24.98 4.25
C GLU A 51 23.77 23.79 5.09
N LEU A 52 24.02 23.81 6.40
CA LEU A 52 23.49 22.80 7.31
C LEU A 52 21.96 22.84 7.39
N GLU A 53 21.37 24.03 7.42
CA GLU A 53 19.92 24.18 7.38
C GLU A 53 19.31 23.68 6.07
N SER A 54 19.94 23.97 4.92
CA SER A 54 19.44 23.50 3.62
C SER A 54 19.52 21.97 3.51
N THR A 55 20.66 21.38 3.88
CA THR A 55 20.84 19.92 3.87
C THR A 55 19.91 19.22 4.86
N THR A 56 19.67 19.82 6.03
CA THR A 56 18.71 19.28 7.00
C THR A 56 17.29 19.28 6.44
N LYS A 57 16.87 20.34 5.75
CA LYS A 57 15.55 20.40 5.10
C LYS A 57 15.42 19.35 4.00
N GLU A 58 16.44 19.20 3.14
CA GLU A 58 16.45 18.17 2.11
C GLU A 58 16.37 16.75 2.69
N LEU A 59 17.06 16.48 3.79
CA LEU A 59 17.00 15.18 4.47
C LEU A 59 15.63 14.95 5.11
N GLN A 60 15.00 15.97 5.68
CA GLN A 60 13.64 15.87 6.22
C GLN A 60 12.62 15.57 5.11
N GLU A 61 12.73 16.21 3.95
CA GLU A 61 11.88 15.92 2.79
C GLU A 61 12.06 14.49 2.28
N LYS A 62 13.31 14.03 2.16
CA LYS A 62 13.62 12.63 1.77
C LYS A 62 13.09 11.62 2.78
N LEU A 63 13.19 11.91 4.07
CA LEU A 63 12.66 11.05 5.13
C LEU A 63 11.14 10.93 5.01
N LEU A 64 10.45 12.06 4.80
CA LEU A 64 8.99 12.07 4.64
C LEU A 64 8.58 11.27 3.39
N ALA A 65 9.28 11.45 2.27
CA ALA A 65 9.03 10.70 1.04
C ALA A 65 9.28 9.18 1.21
N ALA A 66 10.32 8.81 1.95
CA ALA A 66 10.61 7.41 2.26
C ALA A 66 9.54 6.79 3.18
N GLU A 67 9.05 7.55 4.17
CA GLU A 67 7.98 7.10 5.05
C GLU A 67 6.66 6.90 4.28
N THR A 68 6.31 7.81 3.36
CA THR A 68 5.13 7.63 2.52
C THR A 68 5.26 6.42 1.62
N ALA A 69 6.42 6.23 0.99
CA ALA A 69 6.68 5.06 0.15
C ALA A 69 6.62 3.74 0.95
N SER A 70 7.12 3.73 2.18
CA SER A 70 7.02 2.56 3.08
C SER A 70 5.56 2.21 3.38
N ARG A 71 4.75 3.21 3.74
CA ARG A 71 3.32 2.99 4.03
C ARG A 71 2.55 2.49 2.80
N GLU A 72 2.86 3.04 1.62
CA GLU A 72 2.26 2.57 0.36
C GLU A 72 2.66 1.13 0.04
N ALA A 73 3.93 0.77 0.26
CA ALA A 73 4.41 -0.60 0.07
C ALA A 73 3.72 -1.59 1.03
N GLU A 74 3.57 -1.23 2.31
CA GLU A 74 2.85 -2.05 3.30
C GLU A 74 1.38 -2.25 2.90
N GLN A 75 0.71 -1.22 2.41
CA GLN A 75 -0.67 -1.32 1.93
C GLN A 75 -0.78 -2.22 0.69
N ALA A 76 0.17 -2.10 -0.24
CA ALA A 76 0.23 -2.97 -1.41
C ALA A 76 0.49 -4.43 -1.03
N GLU A 77 1.33 -4.69 -0.03
CA GLU A 77 1.59 -6.03 0.49
C GLU A 77 0.32 -6.66 1.10
N ILE A 78 -0.44 -5.90 1.89
CA ILE A 78 -1.71 -6.37 2.46
C ILE A 78 -2.69 -6.73 1.35
N ALA A 79 -2.87 -5.85 0.35
CA ALA A 79 -3.74 -6.13 -0.79
C ALA A 79 -3.27 -7.34 -1.61
N ALA A 80 -1.96 -7.52 -1.79
CA ALA A 80 -1.40 -8.68 -2.47
C ALA A 80 -1.68 -9.99 -1.71
N ARG A 81 -1.59 -9.97 -0.37
CA ARG A 81 -1.93 -11.13 0.46
C ARG A 81 -3.42 -11.46 0.40
N GLU A 82 -4.29 -10.46 0.52
CA GLU A 82 -5.74 -10.66 0.43
C GLU A 82 -6.16 -11.22 -0.93
N THR A 83 -5.57 -10.71 -2.02
CA THR A 83 -5.85 -11.20 -3.37
C THR A 83 -5.34 -12.62 -3.58
N GLN A 84 -4.16 -12.95 -3.05
CA GLN A 84 -3.64 -14.33 -3.05
C GLN A 84 -4.57 -15.28 -2.27
N GLU A 85 -5.04 -14.88 -1.09
CA GLU A 85 -5.99 -15.69 -0.32
C GLU A 85 -7.30 -15.91 -1.11
N GLN A 86 -7.84 -14.87 -1.75
CA GLN A 86 -9.03 -15.01 -2.59
C GLN A 86 -8.80 -15.96 -3.77
N GLU A 87 -7.65 -15.84 -4.43
CA GLU A 87 -7.27 -16.74 -5.53
C GLU A 87 -7.18 -18.20 -5.05
N THR A 88 -6.54 -18.46 -3.91
CA THR A 88 -6.44 -19.82 -3.37
C THR A 88 -7.81 -20.42 -3.03
N ARG A 89 -8.72 -19.62 -2.48
CA ARG A 89 -10.11 -20.05 -2.21
C ARG A 89 -10.86 -20.36 -3.50
N LEU A 90 -10.69 -19.54 -4.54
CA LEU A 90 -11.32 -19.78 -5.84
C LEU A 90 -10.76 -21.03 -6.53
N ARG A 91 -9.46 -21.31 -6.39
CA ARG A 91 -8.85 -22.54 -6.89
C ARG A 91 -9.42 -23.77 -6.20
N GLN A 92 -9.51 -23.76 -4.87
CA GLN A 92 -10.14 -24.85 -4.10
C GLN A 92 -11.59 -25.08 -4.53
N LEU A 93 -12.38 -24.01 -4.67
CA LEU A 93 -13.77 -24.12 -5.14
C LEU A 93 -13.86 -24.70 -6.55
N ALA A 94 -12.92 -24.37 -7.43
CA ALA A 94 -12.86 -24.91 -8.78
C ALA A 94 -12.47 -26.40 -8.79
N GLU A 95 -11.55 -26.81 -7.91
CA GLU A 95 -11.18 -28.22 -7.70
C GLU A 95 -12.39 -29.02 -7.18
N ASP A 96 -13.05 -28.55 -6.11
CA ASP A 96 -14.26 -29.20 -5.58
C ASP A 96 -15.38 -29.33 -6.63
N ALA A 97 -15.54 -28.31 -7.47
CA ALA A 97 -16.52 -28.32 -8.55
C ALA A 97 -16.13 -29.31 -9.66
N ALA A 98 -14.85 -29.44 -9.98
CA ALA A 98 -14.35 -30.43 -10.94
C ALA A 98 -14.59 -31.85 -10.43
N ASP A 99 -14.26 -32.13 -9.18
CA ASP A 99 -14.49 -33.42 -8.52
C ASP A 99 -15.99 -33.78 -8.52
N ALA A 100 -16.86 -32.81 -8.22
CA ALA A 100 -18.31 -33.03 -8.25
C ALA A 100 -18.83 -33.36 -9.66
N VAL A 101 -18.25 -32.75 -10.70
CA VAL A 101 -18.57 -33.05 -12.09
C VAL A 101 -18.05 -34.43 -12.49
N GLU A 102 -16.83 -34.79 -12.09
CA GLU A 102 -16.25 -36.10 -12.34
C GLU A 102 -17.12 -37.22 -11.73
N VAL A 103 -17.48 -37.10 -10.45
CA VAL A 103 -18.37 -38.06 -9.78
C VAL A 103 -19.72 -38.19 -10.50
N ARG A 104 -20.29 -37.07 -10.96
CA ARG A 104 -21.55 -37.09 -11.71
C ARG A 104 -21.37 -37.74 -13.09
N ALA A 105 -20.27 -37.47 -13.78
CA ALA A 105 -19.96 -38.04 -15.08
C ALA A 105 -19.78 -39.56 -14.96
N GLU A 106 -18.98 -40.04 -14.00
CA GLU A 106 -18.80 -41.47 -13.79
C GLU A 106 -20.12 -42.18 -13.47
N LYS A 107 -21.00 -41.55 -12.67
CA LYS A 107 -22.32 -42.11 -12.38
C LYS A 107 -23.16 -42.20 -13.65
N ALA A 108 -23.19 -41.14 -14.46
CA ALA A 108 -23.92 -41.12 -15.72
C ALA A 108 -23.38 -42.18 -16.71
N GLU A 109 -22.07 -42.40 -16.74
CA GLU A 109 -21.44 -43.46 -17.55
C GLU A 109 -21.85 -44.85 -17.08
N ARG A 110 -21.86 -45.11 -15.76
CA ARG A 110 -22.34 -46.38 -15.19
C ARG A 110 -23.82 -46.61 -15.52
N ASP A 111 -24.65 -45.59 -15.34
CA ASP A 111 -26.09 -45.64 -15.64
C ASP A 111 -26.32 -45.92 -17.14
N LEU A 112 -25.55 -45.28 -18.02
CA LEU A 112 -25.60 -45.48 -19.47
C LEU A 112 -25.19 -46.90 -19.86
N ALA A 113 -24.10 -47.43 -19.29
CA ALA A 113 -23.66 -48.80 -19.53
C ALA A 113 -24.72 -49.83 -19.09
N GLN A 114 -25.39 -49.59 -17.96
CA GLN A 114 -26.49 -50.44 -17.49
C GLN A 114 -27.70 -50.38 -18.44
N ALA A 115 -28.07 -49.18 -18.91
CA ALA A 115 -29.15 -49.00 -19.86
C ALA A 115 -28.86 -49.69 -21.21
N GLN A 116 -27.64 -49.59 -21.71
CA GLN A 116 -27.19 -50.30 -22.92
C GLN A 116 -27.27 -51.82 -22.76
N LEU A 117 -26.84 -52.35 -21.61
CA LEU A 117 -26.94 -53.78 -21.32
C LEU A 117 -28.40 -54.25 -21.30
N GLN A 118 -29.30 -53.48 -20.70
CA GLN A 118 -30.73 -53.79 -20.70
C GLN A 118 -31.32 -53.74 -22.12
N LEU A 119 -30.94 -52.75 -22.91
CA LEU A 119 -31.37 -52.61 -24.31
C LEU A 119 -30.91 -53.82 -25.15
N ASN A 120 -29.65 -54.24 -25.01
CA ASN A 120 -29.12 -55.41 -25.71
C ASN A 120 -29.90 -56.69 -25.34
N ARG A 121 -30.19 -56.90 -24.06
CA ARG A 121 -31.01 -58.05 -23.60
C ARG A 121 -32.42 -58.03 -24.18
N LEU A 122 -33.05 -56.85 -24.26
CA LEU A 122 -34.36 -56.71 -24.90
C LEU A 122 -34.29 -56.99 -26.40
N GLU A 123 -33.25 -56.50 -27.08
CA GLU A 123 -33.05 -56.76 -28.50
C GLU A 123 -32.85 -58.26 -28.78
N GLU A 124 -32.07 -58.96 -27.97
CA GLU A 124 -31.90 -60.42 -28.05
C GLU A 124 -33.22 -61.16 -27.84
N ALA A 125 -34.00 -60.77 -26.82
CA ALA A 125 -35.31 -61.37 -26.54
C ALA A 125 -36.31 -61.15 -27.68
N LEU A 126 -36.30 -59.99 -28.32
CA LEU A 126 -37.11 -59.69 -29.50
C LEU A 126 -36.65 -60.52 -30.70
N LYS A 127 -35.34 -60.61 -30.95
CA LYS A 127 -34.77 -61.44 -32.02
C LYS A 127 -35.16 -62.91 -31.87
N ALA A 128 -35.16 -63.43 -30.64
CA ALA A 128 -35.62 -64.80 -30.35
C ALA A 128 -37.10 -65.02 -30.70
N ARG A 129 -37.93 -63.96 -30.68
CA ARG A 129 -39.32 -63.97 -31.14
C ARG A 129 -39.49 -63.66 -32.63
N GLY A 130 -38.39 -63.48 -33.38
CA GLY A 130 -38.39 -63.18 -34.81
C GLY A 130 -38.71 -61.72 -35.15
N VAL A 131 -38.63 -60.80 -34.19
CA VAL A 131 -38.92 -59.37 -34.39
C VAL A 131 -37.68 -58.55 -34.02
N THR A 132 -37.43 -57.43 -34.70
CA THR A 132 -36.33 -56.52 -34.34
C THR A 132 -36.85 -55.25 -33.66
N LEU A 133 -36.05 -54.68 -32.76
CA LEU A 133 -36.41 -53.43 -32.07
C LEU A 133 -36.63 -52.29 -33.08
N ASP A 134 -35.77 -52.20 -34.10
CA ASP A 134 -35.88 -51.20 -35.18
C ASP A 134 -37.18 -51.35 -35.99
N TYR A 135 -37.65 -52.59 -36.22
CA TYR A 135 -38.95 -52.82 -36.86
C TYR A 135 -40.10 -52.29 -36.00
N LEU A 136 -40.09 -52.53 -34.68
CA LEU A 136 -41.11 -51.99 -33.77
C LEU A 136 -41.09 -50.46 -33.70
N LEU A 137 -39.89 -49.86 -33.69
CA LEU A 137 -39.74 -48.40 -33.70
C LEU A 137 -40.25 -47.78 -35.01
N LYS A 138 -40.01 -48.43 -36.15
CA LYS A 138 -40.53 -47.99 -37.47
C LYS A 138 -42.04 -48.18 -37.64
N GLN A 139 -42.62 -49.20 -36.98
CA GLN A 139 -44.06 -49.42 -36.94
C GLN A 139 -44.78 -48.43 -36.01
N GLN A 140 -44.06 -47.78 -35.10
CA GLN A 140 -44.61 -46.74 -34.25
C GLN A 140 -44.82 -45.45 -35.07
N THR A 141 -45.95 -45.34 -35.76
CA THR A 141 -46.53 -44.05 -36.18
C THR A 141 -46.53 -43.07 -35.01
N PRO A 142 -46.31 -41.75 -35.23
CA PRO A 142 -46.22 -40.78 -34.14
C PRO A 142 -47.52 -40.80 -33.35
N VAL A 143 -47.45 -41.31 -32.12
CA VAL A 143 -48.51 -41.12 -31.15
C VAL A 143 -48.39 -39.65 -30.74
N SER A 144 -49.30 -38.81 -31.26
CA SER A 144 -49.55 -37.47 -30.73
C SER A 144 -49.67 -37.59 -29.22
N ILE A 145 -48.64 -37.16 -28.50
CA ILE A 145 -48.69 -37.07 -27.04
C ILE A 145 -49.76 -36.01 -26.77
N ALA A 146 -50.95 -36.46 -26.37
CA ALA A 146 -52.02 -35.59 -25.94
C ALA A 146 -51.48 -34.75 -24.79
N SER A 147 -51.29 -33.46 -25.09
CA SER A 147 -50.94 -32.42 -24.15
C SER A 147 -51.91 -32.50 -22.96
N ARG A 148 -51.46 -33.10 -21.87
CA ARG A 148 -52.22 -33.13 -20.61
C ARG A 148 -52.07 -31.74 -20.00
N MET A 149 -52.88 -30.82 -20.50
CA MET A 149 -53.13 -29.54 -19.85
C MET A 149 -53.84 -29.83 -18.52
N SER A 150 -53.07 -29.93 -17.43
CA SER A 150 -53.61 -29.69 -16.10
C SER A 150 -53.70 -28.18 -15.91
N SER A 151 -54.92 -27.68 -16.13
CA SER A 151 -55.35 -26.33 -15.81
C SER A 151 -55.42 -26.11 -14.29
N ALA A 152 -55.16 -24.85 -13.92
CA ALA A 152 -55.48 -24.14 -12.68
C ALA A 152 -54.57 -24.31 -11.45
N ARG A 153 -53.78 -23.25 -11.17
CA ARG A 153 -54.10 -22.37 -10.02
C ARG A 153 -53.51 -20.96 -10.17
N SER A 154 -54.43 -19.99 -10.13
CA SER A 154 -54.20 -18.56 -9.98
C SER A 154 -53.48 -18.23 -8.67
N THR A 155 -52.42 -17.40 -8.72
CA THR A 155 -52.15 -16.32 -7.75
C THR A 155 -51.39 -15.18 -8.44
N LYS A 156 -51.79 -13.94 -8.11
CA LYS A 156 -51.34 -12.65 -8.68
C LYS A 156 -50.07 -12.11 -7.95
N PRO A 157 -49.49 -10.96 -8.36
CA PRO A 157 -48.04 -10.78 -8.54
C PRO A 157 -47.32 -9.97 -7.44
N SER A 158 -45.99 -10.07 -7.37
CA SER A 158 -45.09 -9.04 -6.82
C SER A 158 -43.75 -9.09 -7.58
N SER A 159 -43.47 -8.05 -8.36
CA SER A 159 -42.52 -6.96 -8.10
C SER A 159 -41.03 -7.29 -8.28
N THR A 160 -40.41 -6.47 -9.12
CA THR A 160 -39.01 -6.00 -9.11
C THR A 160 -37.90 -6.90 -9.65
N GLY A 161 -37.09 -6.30 -10.55
CA GLY A 161 -35.67 -6.66 -10.68
C GLY A 161 -35.23 -7.15 -12.06
N LYS A 162 -35.42 -6.36 -13.11
CA LYS A 162 -34.49 -6.44 -14.26
C LYS A 162 -33.20 -5.74 -13.83
N ASN A 163 -32.05 -6.37 -14.04
CA ASN A 163 -30.84 -5.71 -14.54
C ASN A 163 -29.85 -6.77 -15.03
N ALA A 164 -29.84 -6.94 -16.35
CA ALA A 164 -28.75 -7.54 -17.08
C ALA A 164 -27.70 -6.46 -17.38
N VAL A 165 -26.45 -6.86 -17.22
CA VAL A 165 -25.25 -6.13 -17.61
C VAL A 165 -25.24 -5.90 -19.12
N SER A 166 -24.91 -4.67 -19.53
CA SER A 166 -24.27 -4.41 -20.83
C SER A 166 -23.40 -3.17 -20.73
N THR A 167 -22.12 -3.40 -21.02
CA THR A 167 -21.03 -2.47 -21.22
C THR A 167 -21.32 -1.46 -22.33
N ALA A 168 -21.06 -0.16 -22.10
CA ALA A 168 -20.47 0.74 -23.10
C ALA A 168 -20.10 2.10 -22.46
N THR A 169 -18.86 2.48 -22.72
CA THR A 169 -18.17 3.74 -22.48
C THR A 169 -18.88 4.96 -23.09
N LYS A 170 -18.98 6.06 -22.33
CA LYS A 170 -18.60 7.44 -22.71
C LYS A 170 -18.98 8.44 -21.60
N GLU A 171 -18.04 9.35 -21.31
CA GLU A 171 -18.16 10.47 -20.36
C GLU A 171 -19.40 11.36 -20.60
N PRO A 172 -19.83 12.12 -19.56
CA PRO A 172 -19.49 13.55 -19.58
C PRO A 172 -19.22 14.20 -18.20
N VAL A 173 -18.13 14.97 -18.15
CA VAL A 173 -18.00 16.38 -17.71
C VAL A 173 -19.07 16.97 -16.74
N ARG A 174 -18.53 17.58 -15.66
CA ARG A 174 -19.06 18.63 -14.76
C ARG A 174 -20.13 18.23 -13.73
N SER A 175 -19.78 18.29 -12.44
CA SER A 175 -20.01 19.50 -11.63
C SER A 175 -19.53 19.35 -10.16
N LYS A 176 -19.18 20.52 -9.61
CA LYS A 176 -18.65 20.84 -8.28
C LYS A 176 -19.54 20.39 -7.11
N LYS A 177 -18.91 20.01 -5.99
CA LYS A 177 -19.10 20.68 -4.68
C LYS A 177 -18.00 20.27 -3.69
N MET A 178 -17.12 21.22 -3.39
CA MET A 178 -16.16 21.16 -2.28
C MET A 178 -16.90 21.46 -0.97
N GLY A 179 -17.21 20.42 -0.20
CA GLY A 179 -17.66 20.55 1.18
C GLY A 179 -16.46 20.67 2.11
N LYS A 180 -16.15 21.89 2.54
CA LYS A 180 -15.22 22.14 3.66
C LYS A 180 -15.88 21.64 4.94
N SER A 181 -15.22 20.78 5.69
CA SER A 181 -15.51 20.62 7.12
C SER A 181 -14.21 20.75 7.90
N ARG A 182 -14.30 21.55 8.97
CA ARG A 182 -13.22 22.05 9.81
C ARG A 182 -13.55 21.57 11.23
N VAL A 183 -12.52 21.19 12.00
CA VAL A 183 -12.49 21.03 13.47
C VAL A 183 -13.09 19.69 13.96
N SER A 184 -12.33 18.83 14.63
CA SER A 184 -11.95 19.04 16.04
C SER A 184 -10.72 18.25 16.47
N VAL A 185 -9.95 18.93 17.33
CA VAL A 185 -8.89 18.41 18.19
C VAL A 185 -9.52 17.49 19.22
N ILE A 186 -8.99 16.26 19.35
CA ILE A 186 -9.21 15.42 20.53
C ILE A 186 -7.85 15.13 21.13
N ASP A 187 -7.60 15.79 22.25
CA ASP A 187 -6.65 15.37 23.28
C ASP A 187 -7.09 14.00 23.83
N LEU A 188 -6.25 12.98 23.69
CA LEU A 188 -6.33 11.79 24.54
C LEU A 188 -4.93 11.45 25.06
N LYS A 189 -4.79 11.81 26.33
CA LYS A 189 -3.76 11.42 27.29
C LYS A 189 -3.58 9.89 27.34
N SER A 190 -2.30 9.51 27.42
CA SER A 190 -1.73 8.39 28.17
C SER A 190 -2.25 6.97 27.91
N LEU A 191 -1.38 6.09 27.42
CA LEU A 191 -1.36 4.67 27.80
C LEU A 191 0.06 4.07 27.69
N SER A 192 0.60 3.78 28.87
CA SER A 192 1.50 2.68 29.25
C SER A 192 2.59 2.19 28.29
N ARG A 193 3.82 2.61 28.62
CA ARG A 193 5.09 1.96 28.32
C ARG A 193 5.10 0.53 28.87
N THR A 194 5.20 -0.47 27.99
CA THR A 194 5.48 -1.86 28.37
C THR A 194 6.89 -2.26 27.95
N LYS A 195 7.47 -3.18 28.74
CA LYS A 195 8.65 -4.03 28.51
C LYS A 195 10.05 -3.38 28.62
N ALA A 196 10.79 -3.81 29.64
CA ALA A 196 11.87 -4.79 29.46
C ALA A 196 12.35 -5.29 30.84
N GLY A 197 12.07 -6.57 31.14
CA GLY A 197 12.74 -7.29 32.20
C GLY A 197 14.16 -7.62 31.77
N ARG A 198 15.15 -7.23 32.59
CA ARG A 198 16.52 -7.72 32.50
C ARG A 198 16.57 -9.06 33.22
N SER A 199 16.62 -10.14 32.44
CA SER A 199 17.06 -11.45 32.92
C SER A 199 18.59 -11.48 32.84
N ASN A 200 19.24 -11.72 33.97
CA ASN A 200 20.61 -12.21 34.01
C ASN A 200 20.65 -13.61 33.40
N ASN A 201 21.69 -13.90 32.63
CA ASN A 201 22.28 -15.23 32.56
C ASN A 201 23.80 -15.00 32.54
N ASP A 202 24.41 -15.35 33.67
CA ASP A 202 25.78 -15.85 33.73
C ASP A 202 25.81 -17.18 32.97
N ASP A 203 26.78 -17.38 32.09
CA ASP A 203 27.27 -18.71 31.70
C ASP A 203 28.67 -18.55 31.05
N GLU A 204 29.67 -18.98 31.84
CA GLU A 204 30.85 -19.78 31.48
C GLU A 204 31.50 -19.60 30.08
N GLU A 205 32.67 -18.94 30.04
CA GLU A 205 34.00 -19.53 29.69
C GLU A 205 35.14 -18.53 29.91
#